data_AF-A0A8J3UTG2-F1
#
_entry.id   AF-A0A8J3UTG2-F1
#
_cell.length_a   1.000
_cell.length_b   1.000
_cell.length_c   1.000
_cell.angle_alpha   90.00
_cell.angle_beta   90.00
_cell.angle_gamma   90.00
#
_symmetry.space_group_name_H-M   'P 1'
#
loop_
_entity.id
_entity.type
_entity.pdbx_description
1 polymer ?
#
loop_
_entity_poly.entity_id
_entity_poly.type
_entity_poly.pdbx_seq_one_letter_code
_entity_poly.pdbx_strand_id
1 'polypeptide(L)'
;MLKRDGSGVVTNSSCAATSGTWYSPYDGATWHAAADVDIDHMVPLAEAWRSGAWAWTTAQRQAYANDLGGPELWAVTDNVNQSKGDQDPTTWKPSLTSFWCTYSRAWIQVKYYYGLSVQSSEKTALTTMLGYC
;
A
#
# COMPACT_ATOMS: atom_id res chain seq x y z
N MET A 1 8.84 10.89 3.04
CA MET A 1 9.31 9.50 3.21
C MET A 1 8.85 8.98 4.57
N LEU A 2 8.24 7.79 4.60
CA LEU A 2 7.48 7.31 5.75
C LEU A 2 8.42 6.67 6.79
N LYS A 3 8.90 7.48 7.74
CA LYS A 3 9.91 7.06 8.74
C LYS A 3 9.53 5.83 9.56
N ARG A 4 8.22 5.62 9.79
CA ARG A 4 7.68 4.46 10.53
C ARG A 4 8.13 3.13 9.92
N ASP A 5 8.27 3.06 8.61
CA ASP A 5 8.53 1.82 7.89
C ASP A 5 10.03 1.61 7.59
N GLY A 6 10.90 2.45 8.15
CA GLY A 6 12.34 2.33 8.02
C GLY A 6 13.05 2.35 9.36
N SER A 7 14.21 1.70 9.43
CA SER A 7 15.12 1.74 10.57
C SER A 7 16.32 2.63 10.27
N GLY A 8 16.77 3.40 11.27
CA GLY A 8 17.95 4.28 11.13
C GLY A 8 17.80 5.36 10.05
N VAL A 9 16.58 5.79 9.75
CA VAL A 9 16.30 6.74 8.67
C VAL A 9 16.85 8.13 9.00
N VAL A 10 17.77 8.61 8.16
CA VAL A 10 18.28 9.99 8.21
C VAL A 10 17.66 10.79 7.08
N THR A 11 17.24 12.01 7.37
CA THR A 11 16.65 12.93 6.40
C THR A 11 17.45 14.22 6.30
N ASN A 12 17.55 14.78 5.09
CA ASN A 12 18.11 16.12 4.89
C ASN A 12 17.11 17.23 5.23
N SER A 13 17.50 18.49 5.05
CA SER A 13 16.66 19.69 5.30
C SER A 13 15.39 19.76 4.44
N SER A 14 15.33 19.00 3.35
CA SER A 14 14.16 18.90 2.47
C SER A 14 13.28 17.69 2.80
N CYS A 15 13.51 17.04 3.96
CA CYS A 15 12.80 15.82 4.39
C CYS A 15 12.97 14.61 3.45
N ALA A 16 13.95 14.65 2.54
CA ALA A 16 14.31 13.50 1.72
C ALA A 16 15.20 12.56 2.53
N ALA A 17 14.93 11.26 2.46
CA ALA A 17 15.75 10.25 3.11
C ALA A 17 17.09 10.11 2.40
N THR A 18 18.18 10.22 3.16
CA THR A 18 19.55 10.09 2.65
C THR A 18 20.18 8.76 3.02
N SER A 19 19.68 8.10 4.06
CA SER A 19 20.08 6.74 4.45
C SER A 19 18.99 6.11 5.31
N GLY A 20 19.00 4.78 5.39
CA GLY A 20 18.11 3.99 6.24
C GLY A 20 18.16 2.53 5.83
N THR A 21 17.30 1.73 6.46
CA THR A 21 17.04 0.34 6.07
C THR A 21 15.54 0.13 5.99
N TRP A 22 15.08 -0.47 4.91
CA TRP A 22 13.67 -0.73 4.63
C TRP A 22 13.46 -2.19 4.32
N TYR A 23 12.49 -2.79 4.96
CA TYR A 23 12.02 -4.13 4.62
C TYR A 23 10.74 -3.99 3.81
N SER A 24 10.72 -4.54 2.59
CA SER A 24 9.55 -4.56 1.74
C SER A 24 8.69 -5.78 2.07
N PRO A 25 7.47 -5.60 2.61
CA PRO A 25 6.61 -6.73 2.94
C PRO A 25 6.06 -7.45 1.71
N TYR A 26 6.15 -6.86 0.51
CA TYR A 26 5.56 -7.46 -0.70
C TYR A 26 6.36 -8.61 -1.27
N ASP A 27 7.68 -8.59 -1.09
CA ASP A 27 8.65 -9.54 -1.64
C ASP A 27 9.67 -10.04 -0.62
N GLY A 28 9.71 -9.46 0.59
CA GLY A 28 10.66 -9.81 1.65
C GLY A 28 12.06 -9.24 1.44
N ALA A 29 12.25 -8.34 0.46
CA ALA A 29 13.54 -7.73 0.20
C ALA A 29 13.88 -6.67 1.24
N THR A 30 15.17 -6.43 1.47
CA THR A 30 15.67 -5.36 2.32
C THR A 30 16.54 -4.41 1.52
N TRP A 31 16.26 -3.11 1.62
CA TRP A 31 16.90 -2.04 0.86
C TRP A 31 17.55 -1.01 1.77
N HIS A 32 18.61 -0.38 1.28
CA HIS A 32 19.36 0.65 2.01
C HIS A 32 19.44 1.99 1.26
N ALA A 33 19.19 2.00 -0.05
CA ALA A 33 19.02 3.23 -0.79
C ALA A 33 17.53 3.60 -0.81
N ALA A 34 17.24 4.86 -0.51
CA ALA A 34 15.86 5.37 -0.54
C ALA A 34 15.24 5.34 -1.95
N ALA A 35 16.05 5.20 -3.00
CA ALA A 35 15.60 5.13 -4.38
C ALA A 35 15.04 3.75 -4.77
N ASP A 36 15.36 2.69 -4.02
CA ASP A 36 14.88 1.33 -4.29
C ASP A 36 13.51 1.06 -3.61
N VAL A 37 12.94 2.07 -2.96
CA VAL A 37 11.75 1.97 -2.11
C VAL A 37 10.76 3.07 -2.45
N ASP A 38 9.54 2.69 -2.75
CA ASP A 38 8.40 3.58 -2.93
C ASP A 38 7.48 3.57 -1.71
N ILE A 39 6.67 4.62 -1.58
CA ILE A 39 5.48 4.59 -0.73
C ILE A 39 4.29 4.18 -1.59
N ASP A 40 3.77 2.98 -1.37
CA ASP A 40 2.59 2.47 -2.04
C ASP A 40 1.31 2.85 -1.29
N HIS A 41 0.26 3.09 -2.06
CA HIS A 41 -1.13 3.17 -1.62
C HIS A 41 -1.71 1.76 -1.63
N MET A 42 -1.92 1.17 -0.45
CA MET A 42 -2.46 -0.18 -0.26
C MET A 42 -3.64 -0.43 -1.19
N VAL A 43 -4.61 0.50 -1.21
CA VAL A 43 -5.61 0.59 -2.27
C VAL A 43 -5.21 1.72 -3.24
N PRO A 44 -4.77 1.43 -4.48
CA PRO A 44 -4.26 2.47 -5.39
C PRO A 44 -5.25 3.62 -5.63
N LEU A 45 -4.76 4.84 -5.83
CA LEU A 45 -5.61 6.03 -6.04
C LEU A 45 -6.64 5.86 -7.17
N ALA A 46 -6.25 5.25 -8.30
CA ALA A 46 -7.15 4.99 -9.41
C ALA A 46 -8.15 3.85 -9.14
N GLU A 47 -7.76 2.88 -8.31
CA GLU A 47 -8.65 1.84 -7.80
C GLU A 47 -9.71 2.47 -6.89
N ALA A 48 -9.28 3.27 -5.91
CA ALA A 48 -10.17 3.99 -5.01
C ALA A 48 -11.17 4.87 -5.78
N TRP A 49 -10.72 5.53 -6.86
CA TRP A 49 -11.58 6.27 -7.76
C TRP A 49 -12.68 5.41 -8.35
N ARG A 50 -12.35 4.24 -8.93
CA ARG A 50 -13.33 3.28 -9.47
C ARG A 50 -14.28 2.74 -8.41
N SER A 51 -13.84 2.66 -7.16
CA SER A 51 -14.62 2.12 -6.05
C SER A 51 -15.45 3.14 -5.26
N GLY A 52 -15.42 4.43 -5.64
CA GLY A 52 -16.31 5.44 -5.06
C GLY A 52 -15.67 6.80 -4.77
N ALA A 53 -14.34 6.90 -4.77
CA ALA A 53 -13.65 8.16 -4.51
C ALA A 53 -13.87 9.23 -5.60
N TRP A 54 -14.46 8.85 -6.74
CA TRP A 54 -14.93 9.79 -7.76
C TRP A 54 -15.94 10.82 -7.23
N ALA A 55 -16.74 10.43 -6.23
CA ALA A 55 -17.75 11.29 -5.62
C ALA A 55 -17.18 12.18 -4.50
N TRP A 56 -15.92 11.98 -4.11
CA TRP A 56 -15.31 12.73 -3.03
C TRP A 56 -14.96 14.15 -3.43
N THR A 57 -14.91 15.03 -2.43
CA THR A 57 -14.27 16.34 -2.56
C THR A 57 -12.76 16.19 -2.73
N THR A 58 -12.10 17.23 -3.22
CA THR A 58 -10.62 17.27 -3.28
C THR A 58 -9.99 17.11 -1.91
N ALA A 59 -10.57 17.71 -0.86
CA ALA A 59 -10.06 17.59 0.51
C ALA A 59 -10.11 16.13 1.02
N GLN A 60 -11.16 15.38 0.71
CA GLN A 60 -11.27 13.96 1.05
C GLN A 60 -10.23 13.11 0.31
N ARG A 61 -10.02 13.34 -0.99
CA ARG A 61 -8.97 12.66 -1.76
C ARG A 61 -7.57 12.98 -1.23
N GLN A 62 -7.33 14.23 -0.83
CA GLN A 62 -6.06 14.62 -0.20
C GLN A 62 -5.86 13.95 1.14
N ALA A 63 -6.90 13.86 1.98
CA ALA A 63 -6.84 13.16 3.26
C ALA A 63 -6.52 11.67 3.05
N TYR A 64 -7.21 11.01 2.11
CA TYR A 64 -6.95 9.63 1.73
C TYR A 64 -5.50 9.41 1.28
N ALA A 65 -5.02 10.22 0.34
CA ALA A 65 -3.69 10.06 -0.25
C ALA A 65 -2.54 10.27 0.76
N ASN A 66 -2.82 10.90 1.91
CA ASN A 66 -1.85 11.23 2.95
C ASN A 66 -2.18 10.58 4.31
N ASP A 67 -3.02 9.54 4.33
CA ASP A 67 -3.43 8.90 5.57
C ASP A 67 -2.29 8.08 6.19
N LEU A 68 -1.73 8.62 7.28
CA LEU A 68 -0.71 7.96 8.09
C LEU A 68 -1.28 7.23 9.31
N GLY A 69 -2.59 7.39 9.60
CA GLY A 69 -3.28 6.77 10.72
C GLY A 69 -3.79 5.35 10.42
N GLY A 70 -4.07 5.08 9.14
CA GLY A 70 -4.46 3.76 8.64
C GLY A 70 -3.33 2.96 7.97
N PRO A 71 -3.66 1.77 7.43
CA PRO A 71 -2.73 0.96 6.66
C PRO A 71 -2.75 1.33 5.17
N GLU A 72 -3.03 2.58 4.82
CA GLU A 72 -3.11 3.01 3.42
C GLU A 72 -1.73 3.23 2.80
N LEU A 73 -0.73 3.65 3.59
CA LEU A 73 0.61 3.94 3.08
C LEU A 73 1.65 2.95 3.62
N TRP A 74 2.45 2.35 2.72
CA TRP A 74 3.48 1.36 3.04
C TRP A 74 4.77 1.59 2.24
N ALA A 75 5.93 1.47 2.89
CA ALA A 75 7.21 1.42 2.18
C ALA A 75 7.44 0.02 1.56
N VAL A 76 7.65 -0.05 0.25
CA VAL A 76 7.77 -1.30 -0.52
C VAL A 76 8.82 -1.16 -1.63
N THR A 77 9.34 -2.28 -2.16
CA THR A 77 10.28 -2.28 -3.29
C THR A 77 9.72 -1.54 -4.51
N ASP A 78 10.51 -0.64 -5.13
CA ASP A 78 10.04 0.24 -6.22
C ASP A 78 9.42 -0.54 -7.40
N ASN A 79 10.12 -1.56 -7.89
CA ASN A 79 9.71 -2.23 -9.13
C ASN A 79 8.52 -3.16 -8.88
N VAL A 80 8.38 -3.66 -7.65
CA VAL A 80 7.22 -4.43 -7.18
C VAL A 80 5.99 -3.51 -7.09
N ASN A 81 6.16 -2.28 -6.59
CA ASN A 81 5.11 -1.27 -6.58
C ASN A 81 4.68 -0.87 -8.00
N GLN A 82 5.64 -0.65 -8.90
CA GLN A 82 5.34 -0.38 -10.32
C GLN A 82 4.60 -1.54 -10.98
N SER A 83 4.96 -2.79 -10.65
CA SER A 83 4.24 -3.98 -11.13
C SER A 83 2.81 -4.08 -10.61
N LYS A 84 2.55 -3.60 -9.39
CA LYS A 84 1.19 -3.48 -8.83
C LYS A 84 0.40 -2.42 -9.60
N GLY A 85 0.95 -1.21 -9.73
CA GLY A 85 0.28 -0.10 -10.40
C GLY A 85 -1.07 0.19 -9.77
N ASP A 86 -2.13 0.25 -10.58
CA ASP A 86 -3.51 0.47 -10.12
C ASP A 86 -4.35 -0.82 -10.00
N GLN A 87 -3.69 -1.97 -10.01
CA GLN A 87 -4.35 -3.28 -9.97
C GLN A 87 -4.94 -3.60 -8.60
N ASP A 88 -6.00 -4.40 -8.61
CA ASP A 88 -6.64 -4.92 -7.41
C ASP A 88 -6.14 -6.35 -7.09
N PRO A 89 -6.52 -6.95 -5.95
CA PRO A 89 -6.12 -8.31 -5.57
C PRO A 89 -6.47 -9.42 -6.57
N THR A 90 -7.35 -9.16 -7.54
CA THR A 90 -7.72 -10.14 -8.57
C THR A 90 -6.60 -10.31 -9.60
N THR A 91 -5.92 -9.21 -9.95
CA THR A 91 -4.89 -9.17 -10.99
C THR A 91 -3.48 -9.16 -10.43
N TRP A 92 -3.27 -8.56 -9.26
CA TRP A 92 -1.96 -8.49 -8.62
C TRP A 92 -2.00 -8.95 -7.16
N LYS A 93 -0.94 -9.64 -6.70
CA LYS A 93 -0.74 -10.01 -5.30
C LYS A 93 0.73 -9.87 -4.93
N PRO A 94 1.07 -9.61 -3.66
CA PRO A 94 2.43 -9.73 -3.16
C PRO A 94 3.03 -11.09 -3.53
N SER A 95 4.30 -11.12 -3.93
CA SER A 95 5.00 -12.38 -4.23
C SER A 95 5.30 -13.16 -2.95
N LEU A 96 5.48 -12.45 -1.83
CA LEU A 96 5.64 -13.05 -0.51
C LEU A 96 4.28 -13.51 0.04
N THR A 97 3.99 -14.81 -0.09
CA THR A 97 2.71 -15.40 0.33
C THR A 97 2.44 -15.29 1.82
N SER A 98 3.47 -15.27 2.67
CA SER A 98 3.31 -15.06 4.11
C SER A 98 2.77 -13.66 4.46
N PHE A 99 2.80 -12.72 3.52
CA PHE A 99 2.20 -11.39 3.71
C PHE A 99 0.73 -11.30 3.25
N TRP A 100 0.18 -12.33 2.60
CA TRP A 100 -1.17 -12.29 2.01
C TRP A 100 -2.26 -12.01 3.04
N CYS A 101 -2.22 -12.67 4.21
CA CYS A 101 -3.17 -12.42 5.29
C CYS A 101 -3.17 -10.93 5.70
N THR A 102 -1.99 -10.35 5.91
CA THR A 102 -1.83 -8.94 6.31
C THR A 102 -2.28 -8.00 5.21
N TYR A 103 -1.88 -8.25 3.96
CA TYR A 103 -2.28 -7.47 2.79
C TYR A 103 -3.81 -7.42 2.65
N SER A 104 -4.49 -8.57 2.72
CA SER A 104 -5.94 -8.62 2.60
C SER A 104 -6.66 -7.91 3.75
N ARG A 105 -6.16 -8.04 4.98
CA ARG A 105 -6.72 -7.31 6.13
C ARG A 105 -6.56 -5.81 5.97
N ALA A 106 -5.38 -5.34 5.55
CA ALA A 106 -5.11 -3.93 5.29
C ALA A 106 -6.01 -3.37 4.19
N TRP A 107 -6.09 -4.07 3.05
CA TRP A 107 -6.97 -3.72 1.94
C TRP A 107 -8.44 -3.59 2.38
N ILE A 108 -8.96 -4.60 3.08
CA ILE A 108 -10.34 -4.58 3.61
C ILE A 108 -10.54 -3.42 4.58
N GLN A 109 -9.58 -3.15 5.46
CA GLN A 109 -9.65 -2.07 6.44
C GLN A 109 -9.71 -0.70 5.75
N VAL A 110 -8.88 -0.46 4.74
CA VAL A 110 -8.91 0.78 3.94
C VAL A 110 -10.28 0.94 3.27
N LYS A 111 -10.72 -0.09 2.54
CA LYS A 111 -12.00 -0.06 1.82
C LYS A 111 -13.17 0.23 2.77
N TYR A 112 -13.18 -0.42 3.93
CA TYR A 112 -14.20 -0.23 4.95
C TYR A 112 -14.19 1.18 5.52
N TYR A 113 -13.02 1.68 5.96
CA TYR A 113 -12.89 2.99 6.59
C TYR A 113 -13.29 4.13 5.66
N TYR A 114 -12.93 4.03 4.38
CA TYR A 114 -13.24 5.05 3.38
C TYR A 114 -14.57 4.84 2.64
N GLY A 115 -15.32 3.78 2.97
CA GLY A 115 -16.61 3.48 2.32
C GLY A 115 -16.48 3.17 0.82
N LEU A 116 -15.36 2.56 0.41
CA LEU A 116 -15.10 2.13 -0.96
C LEU A 116 -15.76 0.77 -1.22
N SER A 117 -16.30 0.59 -2.43
CA SER A 117 -16.89 -0.67 -2.84
C SER A 117 -15.84 -1.76 -3.09
N VAL A 118 -16.27 -3.01 -2.92
CA VAL A 118 -15.49 -4.22 -3.22
C VAL A 118 -16.26 -5.06 -4.24
N GLN A 119 -15.60 -5.43 -5.32
CA GLN A 119 -16.18 -6.27 -6.38
C GLN A 119 -16.28 -7.74 -5.94
N SER A 120 -17.16 -8.53 -6.55
CA SER A 120 -17.31 -9.95 -6.22
C SER A 120 -16.02 -10.77 -6.47
N SER A 121 -15.31 -10.48 -7.55
CA SER A 121 -14.01 -11.09 -7.87
C SER A 121 -12.94 -10.69 -6.86
N GLU A 122 -12.88 -9.40 -6.52
CA GLU A 122 -11.98 -8.84 -5.51
C GLU A 122 -12.20 -9.49 -4.13
N LYS A 123 -13.45 -9.61 -3.70
CA LYS A 123 -13.83 -10.31 -2.47
C LYS A 123 -13.36 -11.77 -2.48
N THR A 124 -13.47 -12.46 -3.62
CA THR A 124 -13.03 -13.86 -3.76
C THR A 124 -11.51 -13.97 -3.62
N ALA A 125 -10.76 -13.06 -4.26
CA ALA A 125 -9.31 -13.00 -4.16
C ALA A 125 -8.86 -12.72 -2.71
N LEU A 126 -9.46 -11.71 -2.06
CA LEU A 126 -9.20 -11.38 -0.66
C LEU A 126 -9.50 -12.55 0.28
N THR A 127 -10.61 -13.25 0.07
CA THR A 127 -10.99 -14.42 0.90
C THR A 127 -9.99 -15.56 0.74
N THR A 128 -9.52 -15.81 -0.48
CA THR A 128 -8.46 -16.81 -0.74
C THR A 128 -7.19 -16.45 0.01
N MET A 129 -6.77 -15.19 -0.07
CA MET A 129 -5.55 -14.68 0.59
C MET A 129 -5.66 -14.69 2.12
N LEU A 130 -6.84 -14.45 2.69
CA LEU A 130 -7.10 -14.62 4.13
C LEU A 130 -6.98 -16.08 4.59
N GLY A 131 -7.04 -17.06 3.70
CA GLY A 131 -6.76 -18.47 4.03
C GLY A 131 -5.29 -18.78 4.32
N TYR A 132 -4.41 -17.78 4.19
CA TYR A 132 -2.98 -17.85 4.55
C TYR A 132 -2.70 -17.18 5.91
N CYS A 133 -3.76 -16.86 6.66
CA CYS A 133 -3.68 -16.74 8.10
C CYS A 133 -3.67 -18.17 8.70
#